data_AF-A0A942GY04-F1
#
_entry.id   AF-A0A942GY04-F1
#
_cell.length_a   1.000
_cell.length_b   1.000
_cell.length_c   1.000
_cell.angle_alpha   90.00
_cell.angle_beta   90.00
_cell.angle_gamma   90.00
#
_symmetry.space_group_name_H-M   'P 1'
#
loop_
_entity.id
_entity.type
_entity.pdbx_description
1 polymer ?
#
loop_
_entity_poly.entity_id
_entity_poly.type
_entity_poly.pdbx_seq_one_letter_code
_entity_poly.pdbx_strand_id
1 'polypeptide(L)'
;MWDYDTFAEEARGRDDTVGTLLGIYRPYPPFYYEKRIEIMRSKIAANPKDADAYDNMAVAYARLNRPDEALAAIESKKTAIGATPGTTPDWYRFYSNRGSFYLMKWAGSSDKKAALPILDKGISDIENALKIDVNAHFGREKYQLFYMQWLRKWVVTPEKMAKPEFSTLPTTFSTYIQEQNLGDGKTREVALAGLIRLGTAWDNVDIVHALEGALAGRRNASIAALARRRLEAIEREHPKTSMTGQSLVSEFGGRAASITAGTLDKLIPQAEAYVRTRDEWVLQQLKAGKHPDTDPNFWSGLPEPKLDYGPGGFWYRLMRPQSWHPALMMFTALCMVVLGPIGLMKGLRWIFRRWQSRRAAS
;
A
#
# COMPACT_ATOMS: atom_id res chain seq x y z
N MET A 1 2.89 14.05 26.16
CA MET A 1 4.19 13.42 25.83
C MET A 1 3.96 11.96 25.50
N TRP A 2 3.21 11.70 24.43
CA TRP A 2 2.81 10.38 23.93
C TRP A 2 2.57 10.57 22.42
N ASP A 3 3.53 10.24 21.56
CA ASP A 3 3.35 10.42 20.10
C ASP A 3 4.28 9.52 19.28
N TYR A 4 5.57 9.45 19.63
CA TYR A 4 6.52 8.57 18.94
C TYR A 4 6.23 7.08 19.18
N ASP A 5 5.81 6.75 20.40
CA ASP A 5 5.53 5.38 20.84
C ASP A 5 4.40 4.72 20.01
N THR A 6 3.43 5.48 19.50
CA THR A 6 2.29 4.93 18.74
C THR A 6 2.69 4.60 17.30
N PHE A 7 3.45 5.45 16.62
CA PHE A 7 3.81 5.22 15.22
C PHE A 7 4.74 4.01 15.06
N ALA A 8 5.80 3.90 15.86
CA ALA A 8 6.75 2.79 15.78
C ALA A 8 6.09 1.43 16.07
N GLU A 9 5.10 1.41 16.96
CA GLU A 9 4.29 0.22 17.25
C GLU A 9 3.34 -0.10 16.10
N GLU A 10 2.63 0.90 15.56
CA GLU A 10 1.74 0.73 14.40
C GLU A 10 2.51 0.29 13.15
N ALA A 11 3.74 0.76 12.94
CA ALA A 11 4.58 0.48 11.77
C ALA A 11 5.25 -0.90 11.82
N ARG A 12 5.23 -1.58 12.97
CA ARG A 12 5.93 -2.85 13.15
C ARG A 12 5.41 -3.91 12.17
N GLY A 13 6.33 -4.46 11.37
CA GLY A 13 6.03 -5.48 10.36
C GLY A 13 5.21 -4.95 9.19
N ARG A 14 5.17 -3.63 8.99
CA ARG A 14 4.37 -2.94 7.96
C ARG A 14 5.22 -1.96 7.15
N ASP A 15 6.50 -2.28 7.00
CA ASP A 15 7.48 -1.50 6.24
C ASP A 15 7.04 -1.30 4.79
N ASP A 16 6.40 -2.30 4.18
CA ASP A 16 5.82 -2.20 2.85
C ASP A 16 4.71 -1.14 2.76
N THR A 17 3.78 -1.12 3.72
CA THR A 17 2.70 -0.12 3.77
C THR A 17 3.27 1.27 4.03
N VAL A 18 4.13 1.41 5.02
CA VAL A 18 4.74 2.70 5.40
C VAL A 18 5.61 3.23 4.26
N GLY A 19 6.45 2.38 3.67
CA GLY A 19 7.26 2.73 2.51
C GLY A 19 6.43 3.16 1.30
N THR A 20 5.32 2.47 1.05
CA THR A 20 4.35 2.84 0.01
C THR A 20 3.82 4.26 0.23
N LEU A 21 3.42 4.58 1.46
CA LEU A 21 2.93 5.91 1.81
C LEU A 21 4.03 6.98 1.85
N LEU A 22 5.28 6.61 2.10
CA LEU A 22 6.43 7.50 2.02
C LEU A 22 6.95 7.68 0.58
N GLY A 23 6.40 6.94 -0.39
CA GLY A 23 6.81 7.02 -1.80
C GLY A 23 8.17 6.38 -2.09
N ILE A 24 8.70 5.51 -1.21
CA ILE A 24 10.00 4.86 -1.43
C ILE A 24 10.02 3.94 -2.65
N TYR A 25 8.83 3.47 -3.05
CA TYR A 25 8.61 2.60 -4.20
C TYR A 25 8.13 3.34 -5.45
N ARG A 26 8.30 4.67 -5.51
CA ARG A 26 7.97 5.43 -6.75
C ARG A 26 8.76 4.88 -7.95
N PRO A 27 8.22 5.01 -9.18
CA PRO A 27 8.89 4.54 -10.40
C PRO A 27 10.33 5.05 -10.52
N TYR A 28 11.15 4.30 -11.26
CA TYR A 28 12.51 4.73 -11.60
C TYR A 28 12.48 5.89 -12.61
N PRO A 29 13.60 6.63 -12.79
CA PRO A 29 13.67 7.67 -13.82
C PRO A 29 13.34 7.13 -15.22
N PRO A 30 12.71 7.92 -16.12
CA PRO A 30 12.30 7.46 -17.46
C PRO A 30 13.38 6.74 -18.27
N PHE A 31 14.64 7.17 -18.14
CA PHE A 31 15.78 6.55 -18.81
C PHE A 31 15.95 5.06 -18.48
N TYR A 32 15.58 4.63 -17.27
CA TYR A 32 15.54 3.22 -16.89
C TYR A 32 14.61 2.41 -17.80
N TYR A 33 13.38 2.91 -18.00
CA TYR A 33 12.36 2.19 -18.77
C TYR A 33 12.65 2.20 -20.27
N GLU A 34 13.21 3.29 -20.80
CA GLU A 34 13.67 3.33 -22.20
C GLU A 34 14.78 2.28 -22.44
N LYS A 35 15.76 2.17 -21.52
CA LYS A 35 16.78 1.12 -21.61
C LYS A 35 16.20 -0.29 -21.47
N ARG A 36 15.25 -0.50 -20.57
CA ARG A 36 14.52 -1.78 -20.48
C ARG A 36 13.84 -2.14 -21.81
N ILE A 37 13.20 -1.19 -22.48
CA ILE A 37 12.55 -1.43 -23.78
C ILE A 37 13.58 -1.88 -24.82
N GLU A 38 14.72 -1.22 -24.93
CA GLU A 38 15.81 -1.61 -25.85
C GLU A 38 16.29 -3.05 -25.58
N ILE A 39 16.51 -3.39 -24.31
CA ILE A 39 16.95 -4.74 -23.88
C ILE A 39 15.87 -5.77 -24.20
N MET A 40 14.60 -5.51 -23.86
CA MET A 40 13.52 -6.47 -24.09
C MET A 40 13.27 -6.68 -25.59
N ARG A 41 13.35 -5.63 -26.42
CA ARG A 41 13.29 -5.78 -27.88
C ARG A 41 14.37 -6.73 -28.39
N SER A 42 15.59 -6.60 -27.88
CA SER A 42 16.71 -7.48 -28.24
C SER A 42 16.48 -8.92 -27.77
N LYS A 43 15.96 -9.12 -26.55
CA LYS A 43 15.59 -10.45 -26.03
C LYS A 43 14.49 -11.11 -26.86
N ILE A 44 13.45 -10.37 -27.22
CA ILE A 44 12.35 -10.85 -28.07
C ILE A 44 12.85 -11.22 -29.47
N ALA A 45 13.73 -10.41 -30.07
CA ALA A 45 14.32 -10.70 -31.37
C ALA A 45 15.17 -11.99 -31.35
N ALA A 46 15.92 -12.22 -30.27
CA ALA A 46 16.72 -13.42 -30.09
C ALA A 46 15.88 -14.66 -29.75
N ASN A 47 14.83 -14.48 -28.94
CA ASN A 47 13.91 -15.55 -28.54
C ASN A 47 12.46 -15.03 -28.49
N PRO A 48 11.69 -15.19 -29.57
CA PRO A 48 10.28 -14.80 -29.61
C PRO A 48 9.37 -15.59 -28.65
N LYS A 49 9.89 -16.64 -27.98
CA LYS A 49 9.16 -17.42 -26.97
C LYS A 49 9.42 -16.93 -25.54
N ASP A 50 10.24 -15.90 -25.34
CA ASP A 50 10.45 -15.27 -24.03
C ASP A 50 9.23 -14.42 -23.64
N ALA A 51 8.25 -15.05 -22.99
CA ALA A 51 7.02 -14.41 -22.55
C ALA A 51 7.25 -13.29 -21.52
N ASP A 52 8.27 -13.44 -20.66
CA ASP A 52 8.60 -12.45 -19.63
C ASP A 52 9.18 -11.17 -20.26
N ALA A 53 9.88 -11.27 -21.39
CA ALA A 53 10.37 -10.09 -22.11
C ALA A 53 9.22 -9.20 -22.62
N TYR A 54 8.12 -9.78 -23.08
CA TYR A 54 6.92 -9.03 -23.47
C TYR A 54 6.26 -8.34 -22.28
N ASP A 55 6.10 -9.05 -21.15
CA ASP A 55 5.54 -8.46 -19.92
C ASP A 55 6.39 -7.26 -19.46
N ASN A 56 7.72 -7.44 -19.40
CA ASN A 56 8.64 -6.39 -18.96
C ASN A 56 8.66 -5.19 -19.92
N MET A 57 8.56 -5.41 -21.22
CA MET A 57 8.46 -4.34 -22.21
C MET A 57 7.14 -3.57 -22.09
N ALA A 58 6.02 -4.28 -21.92
CA ALA A 58 4.71 -3.66 -21.78
C ALA A 58 4.62 -2.82 -20.49
N VAL A 59 5.13 -3.34 -19.37
CA VAL A 59 5.22 -2.59 -18.11
C VAL A 59 6.13 -1.37 -18.25
N ALA A 60 7.24 -1.47 -18.98
CA ALA A 60 8.11 -0.32 -19.22
C ALA A 60 7.40 0.80 -20.02
N TYR A 61 6.65 0.45 -21.08
CA TYR A 61 5.81 1.43 -21.78
C TYR A 61 4.76 2.06 -20.85
N ALA A 62 4.08 1.26 -20.04
CA ALA A 62 3.11 1.77 -19.07
C ALA A 62 3.75 2.75 -18.08
N ARG A 63 4.95 2.46 -17.58
CA ARG A 63 5.70 3.36 -16.68
C ARG A 63 6.16 4.65 -17.35
N LEU A 64 6.26 4.67 -18.68
CA LEU A 64 6.49 5.86 -19.50
C LEU A 64 5.20 6.58 -19.91
N ASN A 65 4.05 6.20 -19.34
CA ASN A 65 2.73 6.71 -19.71
C ASN A 65 2.39 6.53 -21.21
N ARG A 66 2.80 5.39 -21.77
CA ARG A 66 2.56 4.97 -23.17
C ARG A 66 1.62 3.76 -23.22
N PRO A 67 0.32 3.92 -22.90
CA PRO A 67 -0.60 2.79 -22.73
C PRO A 67 -0.92 2.07 -24.05
N ASP A 68 -0.86 2.75 -25.20
CA ASP A 68 -1.09 2.13 -26.50
C ASP A 68 0.02 1.16 -26.87
N GLU A 69 1.28 1.57 -26.67
CA GLU A 69 2.45 0.72 -26.87
C GLU A 69 2.50 -0.42 -25.85
N ALA A 70 2.08 -0.18 -24.61
CA ALA A 70 1.93 -1.23 -23.60
C ALA A 70 0.92 -2.30 -24.03
N LEU A 71 -0.24 -1.87 -24.55
CA LEU A 71 -1.27 -2.77 -25.09
C LEU A 71 -0.75 -3.55 -26.32
N ALA A 72 -0.04 -2.90 -27.23
CA ALA A 72 0.54 -3.59 -28.39
C ALA A 72 1.60 -4.63 -27.99
N ALA A 73 2.45 -4.30 -27.01
CA ALA A 73 3.48 -5.19 -26.49
C ALA A 73 2.87 -6.41 -25.79
N ILE A 74 1.87 -6.21 -24.92
CA ILE A 74 1.23 -7.33 -24.21
C ILE A 74 0.43 -8.21 -25.15
N GLU A 75 -0.23 -7.66 -26.19
CA GLU A 75 -0.91 -8.46 -27.21
C GLU A 75 0.07 -9.36 -27.99
N SER A 76 1.26 -8.83 -28.30
CA SER A 76 2.30 -9.59 -29.00
C SER A 76 2.77 -10.82 -28.21
N LYS A 77 2.65 -10.81 -26.87
CA LYS A 77 2.96 -11.95 -25.98
C LYS A 77 2.21 -13.22 -26.37
N LYS A 78 1.00 -13.14 -26.95
CA LYS A 78 0.21 -14.32 -27.37
C LYS A 78 0.97 -15.21 -28.35
N THR A 79 1.88 -14.65 -29.14
CA THR A 79 2.73 -15.44 -30.04
C THR A 79 3.73 -16.32 -29.27
N ALA A 80 4.15 -15.90 -28.07
CA ALA A 80 5.01 -16.65 -27.17
C ALA A 80 4.24 -17.73 -26.40
N ILE A 81 3.08 -17.38 -25.84
CA ILE A 81 2.34 -18.22 -24.88
C ILE A 81 1.22 -19.07 -25.50
N GLY A 82 1.00 -18.93 -26.81
CA GLY A 82 -0.09 -19.58 -27.54
C GLY A 82 -1.29 -18.65 -27.71
N ALA A 83 -2.03 -18.81 -28.81
CA ALA A 83 -3.19 -17.95 -29.12
C ALA A 83 -4.45 -18.31 -28.32
N THR A 84 -4.57 -19.56 -27.87
CA THR A 84 -5.72 -20.06 -27.13
C THR A 84 -5.58 -19.70 -25.65
N PRO A 85 -6.54 -18.95 -25.07
CA PRO A 85 -6.58 -18.69 -23.64
C PRO A 85 -6.48 -19.97 -22.80
N GLY A 86 -5.66 -19.93 -21.77
CA GLY A 86 -5.48 -21.02 -20.82
C GLY A 86 -5.49 -20.54 -19.37
N THR A 87 -5.22 -21.45 -18.44
CA THR A 87 -5.18 -21.20 -17.00
C THR A 87 -3.76 -21.13 -16.44
N THR A 88 -2.77 -20.87 -17.30
CA THR A 88 -1.36 -20.81 -16.90
C THR A 88 -1.02 -19.48 -16.22
N PRO A 89 0.07 -19.40 -15.45
CA PRO A 89 0.58 -18.14 -14.90
C PRO A 89 0.81 -17.05 -15.97
N ASP A 90 1.15 -17.45 -17.19
CA ASP A 90 1.33 -16.52 -18.31
C ASP A 90 0.04 -15.86 -18.77
N TRP A 91 -1.05 -16.64 -18.84
CA TRP A 91 -2.38 -16.11 -19.15
C TRP A 91 -2.90 -15.23 -18.03
N TYR A 92 -2.65 -15.59 -16.77
CA TYR A 92 -2.92 -14.72 -15.63
C TYR A 92 -2.21 -13.36 -15.78
N ARG A 93 -0.89 -13.37 -16.00
CA ARG A 93 -0.09 -12.13 -16.17
C ARG A 93 -0.54 -11.32 -17.38
N PHE A 94 -0.87 -11.99 -18.48
CA PHE A 94 -1.41 -11.36 -19.68
C PHE A 94 -2.70 -10.58 -19.35
N TYR A 95 -3.67 -11.22 -18.71
CA TYR A 95 -4.93 -10.58 -18.35
C TYR A 95 -4.75 -9.48 -17.30
N SER A 96 -3.99 -9.72 -16.23
CA SER A 96 -3.75 -8.72 -15.18
C SER A 96 -3.05 -7.45 -15.72
N ASN A 97 -2.02 -7.62 -16.55
CA ASN A 97 -1.30 -6.52 -17.18
C ASN A 97 -2.19 -5.77 -18.18
N ARG A 98 -2.84 -6.48 -19.11
CA ARG A 98 -3.70 -5.86 -20.12
C ARG A 98 -4.87 -5.10 -19.51
N GLY A 99 -5.48 -5.65 -18.45
CA GLY A 99 -6.54 -4.98 -17.69
C GLY A 99 -6.06 -3.67 -17.05
N SER A 100 -4.85 -3.67 -16.49
CA SER A 100 -4.21 -2.47 -15.95
C SER A 100 -3.92 -1.41 -17.02
N PHE A 101 -3.47 -1.81 -18.21
CA PHE A 101 -3.19 -0.89 -19.32
C PHE A 101 -4.46 -0.30 -19.92
N TYR A 102 -5.56 -1.07 -19.99
CA TYR A 102 -6.87 -0.53 -20.37
C TYR A 102 -7.38 0.51 -19.37
N LEU A 103 -7.20 0.28 -18.05
CA LEU A 103 -7.51 1.28 -17.04
C LEU A 103 -6.70 2.58 -17.26
N MET A 104 -5.41 2.47 -17.54
CA MET A 104 -4.56 3.63 -17.84
C MET A 104 -5.04 4.38 -19.10
N LYS A 105 -5.33 3.66 -20.18
CA LYS A 105 -5.84 4.27 -21.42
C LYS A 105 -7.17 4.99 -21.21
N TRP A 106 -8.09 4.38 -20.48
CA TRP A 106 -9.35 5.01 -20.09
C TRP A 106 -9.10 6.24 -19.19
N ALA A 107 -8.17 6.14 -18.25
CA ALA A 107 -7.80 7.24 -17.36
C ALA A 107 -7.17 8.44 -18.08
N GLY A 108 -6.48 8.21 -19.21
CA GLY A 108 -5.98 9.28 -20.09
C GLY A 108 -7.01 9.85 -21.08
N SER A 109 -8.18 9.24 -21.21
CA SER A 109 -9.19 9.68 -22.19
C SER A 109 -9.88 10.98 -21.76
N SER A 110 -10.07 11.93 -22.68
CA SER A 110 -10.77 13.20 -22.40
C SER A 110 -12.26 13.01 -22.12
N ASP A 111 -12.92 12.11 -22.84
CA ASP A 111 -14.32 11.74 -22.64
C ASP A 111 -14.42 10.36 -21.95
N LYS A 112 -14.62 10.40 -20.62
CA LYS A 112 -14.82 9.18 -19.80
C LYS A 112 -16.05 8.38 -20.21
N LYS A 113 -17.09 9.12 -20.61
CA LYS A 113 -18.31 8.72 -21.33
C LYS A 113 -18.02 7.74 -22.45
N ALA A 114 -17.49 8.30 -23.54
CA ALA A 114 -17.22 7.60 -24.77
C ALA A 114 -16.17 6.50 -24.60
N ALA A 115 -15.25 6.64 -23.65
CA ALA A 115 -14.19 5.67 -23.40
C ALA A 115 -14.64 4.44 -22.57
N LEU A 116 -15.87 4.37 -22.05
CA LEU A 116 -16.35 3.23 -21.26
C LEU A 116 -16.06 1.84 -21.87
N PRO A 117 -16.15 1.61 -23.20
CA PRO A 117 -15.77 0.32 -23.79
C PRO A 117 -14.31 -0.09 -23.54
N ILE A 118 -13.40 0.88 -23.36
CA ILE A 118 -11.99 0.64 -22.99
C ILE A 118 -11.92 0.13 -21.55
N LEU A 119 -12.64 0.78 -20.63
CA LEU A 119 -12.72 0.35 -19.24
C LEU A 119 -13.35 -1.04 -19.10
N ASP A 120 -14.39 -1.32 -19.87
CA ASP A 120 -15.10 -2.61 -19.87
C ASP A 120 -14.19 -3.76 -20.35
N LYS A 121 -13.33 -3.52 -21.34
CA LYS A 121 -12.27 -4.49 -21.71
C LYS A 121 -11.33 -4.75 -20.54
N GLY A 122 -10.92 -3.69 -19.84
CA GLY A 122 -10.06 -3.83 -18.68
C GLY A 122 -10.72 -4.61 -17.53
N ILE A 123 -11.99 -4.36 -17.25
CA ILE A 123 -12.78 -5.10 -16.26
C ILE A 123 -12.83 -6.58 -16.63
N SER A 124 -13.18 -6.90 -17.88
CA SER A 124 -13.24 -8.28 -18.37
C SER A 124 -11.90 -9.01 -18.24
N ASP A 125 -10.79 -8.31 -18.47
CA ASP A 125 -9.45 -8.87 -18.28
C ASP A 125 -9.14 -9.18 -16.82
N ILE A 126 -9.39 -8.25 -15.89
CA ILE A 126 -9.18 -8.53 -14.47
C ILE A 126 -10.08 -9.67 -13.97
N GLU A 127 -11.32 -9.75 -14.46
CA GLU A 127 -12.21 -10.90 -14.18
C GLU A 127 -11.61 -12.22 -14.69
N ASN A 128 -11.03 -12.24 -15.89
CA ASN A 128 -10.37 -13.43 -16.41
C ASN A 128 -9.10 -13.79 -15.63
N ALA A 129 -8.31 -12.80 -15.18
CA ALA A 129 -7.18 -13.05 -14.29
C ALA A 129 -7.63 -13.71 -12.98
N LEU A 130 -8.70 -13.20 -12.36
CA LEU A 130 -9.26 -13.74 -11.11
C LEU A 130 -9.85 -15.14 -11.24
N LYS A 131 -10.30 -15.54 -12.44
CA LYS A 131 -10.72 -16.94 -12.72
C LYS A 131 -9.53 -17.90 -12.70
N ILE A 132 -8.33 -17.42 -13.00
CA ILE A 132 -7.11 -18.24 -13.02
C ILE A 132 -6.50 -18.31 -11.62
N ASP A 133 -6.30 -17.15 -10.99
CA ASP A 133 -5.80 -17.06 -9.61
C ASP A 133 -6.44 -15.88 -8.87
N VAL A 134 -7.27 -16.21 -7.88
CA VAL A 134 -7.99 -15.24 -7.04
C VAL A 134 -7.11 -14.62 -5.95
N ASN A 135 -6.01 -15.29 -5.57
CA ASN A 135 -5.16 -14.91 -4.44
C ASN A 135 -3.80 -14.35 -4.89
N ALA A 136 -3.52 -14.34 -6.20
CA ALA A 136 -2.32 -13.74 -6.75
C ALA A 136 -2.09 -12.31 -6.23
N HIS A 137 -0.81 -11.97 -6.07
CA HIS A 137 -0.36 -10.64 -5.63
C HIS A 137 -1.11 -10.09 -4.40
N PHE A 138 -1.36 -10.94 -3.41
CA PHE A 138 -2.03 -10.57 -2.15
C PHE A 138 -3.50 -10.14 -2.33
N GLY A 139 -4.17 -10.66 -3.36
CA GLY A 139 -5.58 -10.38 -3.65
C GLY A 139 -5.82 -8.98 -4.24
N ARG A 140 -4.78 -8.29 -4.71
CA ARG A 140 -4.91 -6.91 -5.22
C ARG A 140 -5.82 -6.81 -6.43
N GLU A 141 -5.87 -7.82 -7.29
CA GLU A 141 -6.70 -7.82 -8.51
C GLU A 141 -8.18 -7.70 -8.18
N LYS A 142 -8.62 -8.25 -7.04
CA LYS A 142 -9.99 -8.07 -6.55
C LYS A 142 -10.29 -6.60 -6.28
N TYR A 143 -9.38 -5.89 -5.63
CA TYR A 143 -9.55 -4.46 -5.35
C TYR A 143 -9.44 -3.61 -6.61
N GLN A 144 -8.58 -4.00 -7.57
CA GLN A 144 -8.52 -3.37 -8.87
C GLN A 144 -9.82 -3.51 -9.65
N LEU A 145 -10.41 -4.71 -9.66
CA LEU A 145 -11.71 -4.95 -10.30
C LEU A 145 -12.80 -4.05 -9.70
N PHE A 146 -12.90 -4.01 -8.37
CA PHE A 146 -13.89 -3.18 -7.70
C PHE A 146 -13.65 -1.68 -7.92
N TYR A 147 -12.38 -1.26 -8.00
CA TYR A 147 -12.04 0.11 -8.36
C TYR A 147 -12.54 0.46 -9.76
N MET A 148 -12.31 -0.41 -10.74
CA MET A 148 -12.77 -0.22 -12.12
C MET A 148 -14.30 -0.24 -12.22
N GLN A 149 -14.98 -1.12 -11.46
CA GLN A 149 -16.44 -1.17 -11.39
C GLN A 149 -17.03 0.07 -10.71
N TRP A 150 -16.39 0.58 -9.65
CA TRP A 150 -16.77 1.83 -9.00
C TRP A 150 -16.65 3.02 -9.95
N LEU A 151 -15.53 3.14 -10.67
CA LEU A 151 -15.32 4.15 -11.71
C LEU A 151 -16.40 4.08 -12.78
N ARG A 152 -16.67 2.87 -13.30
CA ARG A 152 -17.72 2.66 -14.29
C ARG A 152 -19.08 3.11 -13.77
N LYS A 153 -19.46 2.72 -12.55
CA LYS A 153 -20.72 3.12 -11.90
C LYS A 153 -20.81 4.64 -11.75
N TRP A 154 -19.70 5.27 -11.36
CA TRP A 154 -19.60 6.73 -11.24
C TRP A 154 -19.86 7.42 -12.59
N VAL A 155 -19.23 6.97 -13.66
CA VAL A 155 -19.42 7.53 -15.01
C VAL A 155 -20.85 7.37 -15.52
N VAL A 156 -21.48 6.22 -15.27
CA VAL A 156 -22.84 5.92 -15.76
C VAL A 156 -23.90 6.64 -14.93
N THR A 157 -23.68 6.81 -13.62
CA THR A 157 -24.67 7.36 -12.68
C THR A 157 -24.09 8.37 -11.68
N PRO A 158 -23.46 9.47 -12.14
CA PRO A 158 -22.73 10.39 -11.25
C PRO A 158 -23.64 11.05 -10.20
N GLU A 159 -24.86 11.42 -10.56
CA GLU A 159 -25.83 12.08 -9.66
C GLU A 159 -26.26 11.19 -8.49
N LYS A 160 -26.39 9.87 -8.72
CA LYS A 160 -26.73 8.90 -7.67
C LYS A 160 -25.55 8.62 -6.75
N MET A 161 -24.34 8.72 -7.26
CA MET A 161 -23.13 8.61 -6.45
C MET A 161 -22.88 9.89 -5.65
N ALA A 162 -23.51 11.02 -5.99
CA ALA A 162 -23.38 12.31 -5.31
C ALA A 162 -24.51 12.64 -4.30
N LYS A 163 -25.54 11.79 -4.18
CA LYS A 163 -26.68 12.00 -3.27
C LYS A 163 -26.90 10.81 -2.35
N PRO A 164 -26.79 11.03 -1.05
CA PRO A 164 -27.71 10.39 -0.11
C PRO A 164 -28.57 11.44 0.60
N GLU A 165 -29.86 11.14 0.77
CA GLU A 165 -30.84 12.01 1.44
C GLU A 165 -30.47 12.35 2.91
N PHE A 166 -29.36 11.80 3.43
CA PHE A 166 -28.78 12.07 4.74
C PHE A 166 -27.23 12.16 4.79
N SER A 167 -26.51 12.27 3.66
CA SER A 167 -25.06 12.53 3.65
C SER A 167 -24.68 13.47 2.50
N THR A 168 -23.76 14.39 2.72
CA THR A 168 -23.39 15.43 1.76
C THR A 168 -22.16 15.06 0.92
N LEU A 169 -21.65 13.83 1.03
CA LEU A 169 -20.44 13.40 0.33
C LEU A 169 -20.77 12.29 -0.69
N PRO A 170 -20.26 12.41 -1.93
CA PRO A 170 -20.37 11.34 -2.89
C PRO A 170 -19.67 10.06 -2.41
N THR A 171 -20.12 8.88 -2.87
CA THR A 171 -19.52 7.59 -2.51
C THR A 171 -18.07 7.51 -3.01
N THR A 172 -17.11 7.76 -2.13
CA THR A 172 -15.68 7.54 -2.37
C THR A 172 -15.38 6.05 -2.62
N PHE A 173 -14.23 5.73 -3.20
CA PHE A 173 -13.84 4.33 -3.33
C PHE A 173 -13.71 3.64 -1.95
N SER A 174 -13.24 4.36 -0.93
CA SER A 174 -13.15 3.88 0.46
C SER A 174 -14.49 3.44 1.03
N THR A 175 -15.54 4.24 0.83
CA THR A 175 -16.90 3.89 1.29
C THR A 175 -17.49 2.76 0.44
N TYR A 176 -17.24 2.77 -0.87
CA TYR A 176 -17.68 1.69 -1.76
C TYR A 176 -17.11 0.33 -1.33
N ILE A 177 -15.80 0.21 -1.05
CA ILE A 177 -15.23 -1.07 -0.60
C ILE A 177 -15.79 -1.53 0.77
N GLN A 178 -16.15 -0.59 1.64
CA GLN A 178 -16.76 -0.89 2.94
C GLN A 178 -18.19 -1.42 2.77
N GLU A 179 -19.00 -0.79 1.93
CA GLU A 179 -20.37 -1.24 1.58
C GLU A 179 -20.38 -2.63 0.96
N GLN A 180 -19.39 -2.95 0.13
CA GLN A 180 -19.24 -4.27 -0.49
C GLN A 180 -18.69 -5.34 0.48
N ASN A 181 -18.40 -4.98 1.73
CA ASN A 181 -17.81 -5.85 2.76
C ASN A 181 -16.55 -6.60 2.25
N LEU A 182 -15.69 -5.90 1.51
CA LEU A 182 -14.51 -6.48 0.87
C LEU A 182 -13.38 -6.72 1.88
N GLY A 183 -13.28 -7.95 2.38
CA GLY A 183 -12.20 -8.37 3.27
C GLY A 183 -12.16 -7.64 4.61
N ASP A 184 -11.30 -8.09 5.51
CA ASP A 184 -11.02 -7.39 6.76
C ASP A 184 -10.08 -6.19 6.53
N GLY A 185 -9.88 -5.35 7.54
CA GLY A 185 -9.00 -4.18 7.40
C GLY A 185 -7.57 -4.54 6.98
N LYS A 186 -7.03 -5.70 7.40
CA LYS A 186 -5.66 -6.12 7.06
C LYS A 186 -5.55 -6.45 5.57
N THR A 187 -6.54 -7.20 5.06
CA THR A 187 -6.62 -7.60 3.66
C THR A 187 -6.75 -6.37 2.78
N ARG A 188 -7.59 -5.39 3.17
CA ARG A 188 -7.73 -4.12 2.45
C ARG A 188 -6.40 -3.37 2.41
N GLU A 189 -5.75 -3.23 3.55
CA GLU A 189 -4.47 -2.52 3.66
C GLU A 189 -3.42 -3.12 2.71
N VAL A 190 -3.17 -4.43 2.80
CA VAL A 190 -2.15 -5.10 1.99
C VAL A 190 -2.45 -5.00 0.50
N ALA A 191 -3.71 -5.21 0.11
CA ALA A 191 -4.11 -5.15 -1.29
C ALA A 191 -4.00 -3.73 -1.88
N LEU A 192 -4.47 -2.71 -1.14
CA LEU A 192 -4.42 -1.31 -1.58
C LEU A 192 -2.97 -0.79 -1.63
N ALA A 193 -2.14 -1.13 -0.63
CA ALA A 193 -0.70 -0.85 -0.70
C ALA A 193 -0.03 -1.55 -1.89
N GLY A 194 -0.45 -2.78 -2.20
CA GLY A 194 -0.03 -3.53 -3.38
C GLY A 194 -0.39 -2.84 -4.71
N LEU A 195 -1.57 -2.24 -4.82
CA LEU A 195 -1.96 -1.48 -6.02
C LEU A 195 -1.08 -0.24 -6.25
N ILE A 196 -0.70 0.44 -5.18
CA ILE A 196 0.17 1.63 -5.25
C ILE A 196 1.61 1.20 -5.61
N ARG A 197 2.16 0.20 -4.92
CA ARG A 197 3.55 -0.24 -5.07
C ARG A 197 3.82 -1.00 -6.37
N LEU A 198 3.00 -2.01 -6.66
CA LEU A 198 3.23 -2.94 -7.78
C LEU A 198 2.43 -2.56 -9.02
N GLY A 199 1.32 -1.85 -8.84
CA GLY A 199 0.44 -1.42 -9.92
C GLY A 199 0.78 -0.04 -10.48
N THR A 200 -0.19 0.51 -11.19
CA THR A 200 -0.14 1.82 -11.84
C THR A 200 -0.70 2.95 -10.97
N ALA A 201 -1.11 2.62 -9.73
CA ALA A 201 -1.82 3.52 -8.81
C ALA A 201 -0.90 4.32 -7.88
N TRP A 202 0.38 4.50 -8.22
CA TRP A 202 1.39 5.10 -7.33
C TRP A 202 1.01 6.50 -6.82
N ASP A 203 0.35 7.29 -7.66
CA ASP A 203 -0.18 8.63 -7.36
C ASP A 203 -1.72 8.69 -7.50
N ASN A 204 -2.40 7.56 -7.35
CA ASN A 204 -3.85 7.54 -7.42
C ASN A 204 -4.45 7.91 -6.05
N VAL A 205 -5.01 9.12 -5.97
CA VAL A 205 -5.60 9.66 -4.73
C VAL A 205 -6.81 8.86 -4.22
N ASP A 206 -7.62 8.27 -5.11
CA ASP A 206 -8.78 7.45 -4.70
C ASP A 206 -8.32 6.17 -3.98
N ILE A 207 -7.23 5.55 -4.45
CA ILE A 207 -6.61 4.38 -3.83
C ILE A 207 -5.88 4.74 -2.52
N VAL A 208 -5.16 5.85 -2.48
CA VAL A 208 -4.49 6.33 -1.25
C VAL A 208 -5.53 6.65 -0.16
N HIS A 209 -6.64 7.30 -0.52
CA HIS A 209 -7.75 7.57 0.40
C HIS A 209 -8.45 6.29 0.87
N ALA A 210 -8.62 5.29 0.00
CA ALA A 210 -9.11 3.98 0.42
C ALA A 210 -8.16 3.28 1.40
N LEU A 211 -6.84 3.41 1.19
CA LEU A 211 -5.83 2.88 2.11
C LEU A 211 -5.90 3.60 3.46
N GLU A 212 -6.05 4.92 3.47
CA GLU A 212 -6.28 5.71 4.69
C GLU A 212 -7.50 5.19 5.48
N GLY A 213 -8.63 4.98 4.82
CA GLY A 213 -9.83 4.42 5.46
C GLY A 213 -9.62 3.01 6.01
N ALA A 214 -8.89 2.14 5.31
CA ALA A 214 -8.53 0.81 5.80
C ALA A 214 -7.66 0.85 7.06
N LEU A 215 -6.72 1.81 7.12
CA LEU A 215 -5.83 2.03 8.27
C LEU A 215 -6.60 2.58 9.48
N ALA A 216 -7.46 3.57 9.26
CA ALA A 216 -8.29 4.18 10.30
C ALA A 216 -9.25 3.15 10.91
N GLY A 217 -9.88 2.30 10.09
CA GLY A 217 -10.75 1.22 10.56
C GLY A 217 -10.05 0.17 11.45
N ARG A 218 -8.72 0.07 11.37
CA ARG A 218 -7.88 -0.78 12.22
C ARG A 218 -7.36 -0.07 13.47
N ARG A 219 -7.79 1.17 13.74
CA ARG A 219 -7.27 2.04 14.80
C ARG A 219 -5.77 2.36 14.66
N ASN A 220 -5.23 2.32 13.44
CA ASN A 220 -3.87 2.76 13.15
C ASN A 220 -3.87 4.25 12.78
N ALA A 221 -4.14 5.09 13.78
CA ALA A 221 -4.37 6.51 13.56
C ALA A 221 -3.11 7.22 13.04
N SER A 222 -1.93 6.77 13.46
CA SER A 222 -0.67 7.41 13.07
C SER A 222 -0.30 7.11 11.61
N ILE A 223 -0.47 5.86 11.15
CA ILE A 223 -0.24 5.51 9.74
C ILE A 223 -1.36 6.03 8.83
N ALA A 224 -2.60 6.10 9.31
CA ALA A 224 -3.67 6.78 8.57
C ALA A 224 -3.35 8.26 8.33
N ALA A 225 -2.79 8.95 9.34
CA ALA A 225 -2.33 10.34 9.16
C ALA A 225 -1.18 10.46 8.15
N LEU A 226 -0.26 9.49 8.09
CA LEU A 226 0.76 9.42 7.03
C LEU A 226 0.11 9.29 5.64
N ALA A 227 -0.91 8.43 5.48
CA ALA A 227 -1.62 8.29 4.22
C ALA A 227 -2.29 9.60 3.78
N ARG A 228 -2.86 10.33 4.73
CA ARG A 228 -3.44 11.65 4.48
C ARG A 228 -2.40 12.68 4.04
N ARG A 229 -1.21 12.69 4.64
CA ARG A 229 -0.12 13.58 4.20
C ARG A 229 0.36 13.26 2.80
N ARG A 230 0.39 11.97 2.41
CA ARG A 230 0.64 11.58 1.01
C ARG A 230 -0.46 12.10 0.08
N LEU A 231 -1.73 11.96 0.46
CA LEU A 231 -2.87 12.47 -0.30
C LEU A 231 -2.75 13.99 -0.53
N GLU A 232 -2.47 14.76 0.52
CA GLU A 232 -2.24 16.22 0.45
C GLU A 232 -1.03 16.61 -0.42
N ALA A 233 0.03 15.78 -0.45
CA ALA A 233 1.17 16.00 -1.33
C ALA A 233 0.80 15.80 -2.80
N ILE A 234 0.14 14.67 -3.12
CA ILE A 234 -0.28 14.34 -4.48
C ILE A 234 -1.27 15.40 -5.01
N GLU A 235 -2.26 15.83 -4.22
CA GLU A 235 -3.22 16.85 -4.66
C GLU A 235 -2.57 18.24 -4.86
N ARG A 236 -1.52 18.58 -4.11
CA ARG A 236 -0.76 19.83 -4.31
C ARG A 236 0.05 19.81 -5.60
N GLU A 237 0.70 18.69 -5.92
CA GLU A 237 1.48 18.52 -7.15
C GLU A 237 0.58 18.37 -8.38
N HIS A 238 -0.56 17.69 -8.22
CA HIS A 238 -1.49 17.34 -9.27
C HIS A 238 -2.95 17.57 -8.82
N PRO A 239 -3.42 18.84 -8.82
CA PRO A 239 -4.79 19.17 -8.43
C PRO A 239 -5.80 18.52 -9.37
N LYS A 240 -6.86 17.92 -8.81
CA LYS A 240 -7.94 17.16 -9.50
C LYS A 240 -7.55 15.74 -9.96
N THR A 241 -6.69 15.07 -9.21
CA THR A 241 -6.26 13.69 -9.46
C THR A 241 -7.30 12.62 -9.16
N SER A 242 -8.36 12.93 -8.40
CA SER A 242 -9.45 11.95 -8.24
C SER A 242 -10.07 11.71 -9.61
N MET A 243 -10.26 10.44 -9.94
CA MET A 243 -10.90 10.06 -11.20
C MET A 243 -12.37 10.48 -11.25
N THR A 244 -12.93 10.88 -10.12
CA THR A 244 -14.29 11.43 -9.97
C THR A 244 -14.32 12.97 -9.95
N GLY A 245 -13.16 13.62 -10.03
CA GLY A 245 -13.02 15.08 -9.98
C GLY A 245 -13.28 15.72 -8.62
N GLN A 246 -13.48 14.90 -7.57
CA GLN A 246 -13.70 15.37 -6.21
C GLN A 246 -12.37 15.65 -5.51
N SER A 247 -12.31 16.74 -4.76
CA SER A 247 -11.26 16.86 -3.74
C SER A 247 -11.55 15.87 -2.63
N LEU A 248 -10.57 15.02 -2.33
CA LEU A 248 -10.64 14.10 -1.21
C LEU A 248 -10.01 14.72 0.05
N VAL A 249 -9.29 15.84 -0.12
CA VAL A 249 -8.81 16.70 0.96
C VAL A 249 -9.89 17.76 1.24
N SER A 250 -10.97 17.36 1.90
CA SER A 250 -11.87 18.30 2.60
C SER A 250 -11.67 18.21 4.11
N GLU A 251 -11.77 19.35 4.79
CA GLU A 251 -11.38 19.59 6.18
C GLU A 251 -12.02 18.62 7.20
N PHE A 252 -11.35 17.51 7.49
CA PHE A 252 -11.44 16.94 8.83
C PHE A 252 -10.51 17.74 9.76
N GLY A 253 -11.01 18.89 10.21
CA GLY A 253 -10.43 19.64 11.32
C GLY A 253 -10.58 18.85 12.62
N GLY A 254 -9.47 18.40 13.20
CA GLY A 254 -9.47 17.70 14.48
C GLY A 254 -8.12 17.09 14.86
N ARG A 255 -7.90 16.89 16.17
CA ARG A 255 -6.65 16.50 16.87
C ARG A 255 -5.70 15.50 16.20
N ALA A 256 -6.14 14.67 15.24
CA ALA A 256 -5.30 13.74 14.50
C ALA A 256 -4.17 14.43 13.69
N ALA A 257 -4.38 15.67 13.25
CA ALA A 257 -3.37 16.47 12.54
C ALA A 257 -2.14 16.86 13.40
N SER A 258 -2.26 16.81 14.74
CA SER A 258 -1.20 17.26 15.65
C SER A 258 -0.33 16.13 16.22
N ILE A 259 -0.77 14.88 16.11
CA ILE A 259 -0.21 13.69 16.78
C ILE A 259 0.87 12.97 15.92
N THR A 260 1.09 13.42 14.68
CA THR A 260 2.06 12.77 13.77
C THR A 260 3.05 13.71 13.11
N ALA A 261 2.91 15.03 13.27
CA ALA A 261 3.77 16.02 12.61
C ALA A 261 5.26 15.74 12.88
N GLY A 262 5.66 15.59 14.15
CA GLY A 262 7.07 15.39 14.50
C GLY A 262 7.72 14.10 14.01
N THR A 263 6.95 13.01 13.85
CA THR A 263 7.46 11.74 13.29
C THR A 263 7.52 11.80 11.77
N LEU A 264 6.50 12.39 11.14
CA LEU A 264 6.44 12.53 9.68
C LEU A 264 7.47 13.52 9.14
N ASP A 265 7.73 14.61 9.87
CA ASP A 265 8.79 15.58 9.56
C ASP A 265 10.19 14.94 9.59
N LYS A 266 10.35 13.76 10.22
CA LYS A 266 11.60 12.97 10.20
C LYS A 266 11.59 11.91 9.10
N LEU A 267 10.48 11.20 8.92
CA LEU A 267 10.42 10.06 7.98
C LEU A 267 10.38 10.50 6.53
N ILE A 268 9.69 11.60 6.21
CA ILE A 268 9.59 12.09 4.83
C ILE A 268 10.98 12.46 4.28
N PRO A 269 11.82 13.27 4.97
CA PRO A 269 13.17 13.56 4.49
C PRO A 269 14.07 12.33 4.36
N GLN A 270 13.93 11.34 5.26
CA GLN A 270 14.68 10.07 5.15
C GLN A 270 14.30 9.29 3.90
N ALA A 271 12.99 9.17 3.64
CA ALA A 271 12.48 8.54 2.43
C ALA A 271 12.95 9.29 1.18
N GLU A 272 12.82 10.62 1.13
CA GLU A 272 13.29 11.43 0.01
C GLU A 272 14.80 11.30 -0.24
N ALA A 273 15.61 11.30 0.81
CA ALA A 273 17.06 11.10 0.72
C ALA A 273 17.40 9.71 0.16
N TYR A 274 16.71 8.67 0.62
CA TYR A 274 16.86 7.33 0.07
C TYR A 274 16.50 7.30 -1.41
N VAL A 275 15.33 7.84 -1.80
CA VAL A 275 14.91 7.75 -3.20
C VAL A 275 15.83 8.56 -4.12
N ARG A 276 16.33 9.71 -3.66
CA ARG A 276 17.36 10.48 -4.38
C ARG A 276 18.62 9.65 -4.61
N THR A 277 19.13 9.02 -3.55
CA THR A 277 20.32 8.14 -3.61
C THR A 277 20.08 6.96 -4.57
N ARG A 278 18.90 6.34 -4.51
CA ARG A 278 18.48 5.25 -5.39
C ARG A 278 18.43 5.69 -6.86
N ASP A 279 17.81 6.83 -7.14
CA ASP A 279 17.67 7.34 -8.50
C ASP A 279 19.03 7.73 -9.09
N GLU A 280 19.90 8.36 -8.30
CA GLU A 280 21.29 8.67 -8.67
C GLU A 280 22.10 7.41 -8.96
N TRP A 281 22.00 6.39 -8.08
CA TRP A 281 22.63 5.09 -8.27
C TRP A 281 22.18 4.44 -9.58
N VAL A 282 20.86 4.35 -9.80
CA VAL A 282 20.27 3.77 -11.01
C VAL A 282 20.81 4.49 -12.23
N LEU A 283 20.78 5.83 -12.26
CA LEU A 283 21.28 6.60 -13.39
C LEU A 283 22.78 6.40 -13.63
N GLN A 284 23.59 6.29 -12.58
CA GLN A 284 25.02 6.02 -12.69
C GLN A 284 25.28 4.64 -13.32
N GLN A 285 24.60 3.60 -12.83
CA GLN A 285 24.74 2.24 -13.37
C GLN A 285 24.29 2.17 -14.83
N LEU A 286 23.16 2.82 -15.17
CA LEU A 286 22.67 2.90 -16.55
C LEU A 286 23.68 3.59 -17.49
N LYS A 287 24.31 4.68 -17.04
CA LYS A 287 25.37 5.37 -17.80
C LYS A 287 26.63 4.52 -17.98
N ALA A 288 26.90 3.60 -17.06
CA ALA A 288 27.96 2.60 -17.18
C ALA A 288 27.58 1.40 -18.08
N GLY A 289 26.42 1.44 -18.74
CA GLY A 289 25.95 0.38 -19.64
C GLY A 289 25.33 -0.83 -18.92
N LYS A 290 25.07 -0.73 -17.61
CA LYS A 290 24.47 -1.79 -16.81
C LYS A 290 22.96 -1.63 -16.69
N HIS A 291 22.24 -2.73 -16.54
CA HIS A 291 20.79 -2.75 -16.28
C HIS A 291 20.45 -3.97 -15.42
N PRO A 292 19.48 -3.92 -14.49
CA PRO A 292 19.14 -5.09 -13.67
C PRO A 292 18.59 -6.29 -14.46
N ASP A 293 18.21 -6.08 -15.73
CA ASP A 293 17.75 -7.17 -16.61
C ASP A 293 18.91 -7.90 -17.31
N THR A 294 20.14 -7.40 -17.16
CA THR A 294 21.36 -7.92 -17.78
C THR A 294 22.53 -8.06 -16.81
N ASP A 295 22.51 -7.38 -15.66
CA ASP A 295 23.53 -7.43 -14.61
C ASP A 295 22.89 -7.85 -13.28
N PRO A 296 23.14 -9.08 -12.78
CA PRO A 296 22.59 -9.54 -11.50
C PRO A 296 23.13 -8.76 -10.30
N ASN A 297 24.27 -8.08 -10.43
CA ASN A 297 24.89 -7.27 -9.38
C ASN A 297 24.51 -5.78 -9.49
N PHE A 298 23.51 -5.43 -10.31
CA PHE A 298 23.11 -4.03 -10.51
C PHE A 298 22.77 -3.30 -9.20
N TRP A 299 22.18 -4.02 -8.24
CA TRP A 299 21.79 -3.49 -6.93
C TRP A 299 22.88 -3.63 -5.87
N SER A 300 24.01 -4.29 -6.17
CA SER A 300 25.09 -4.51 -5.22
C SER A 300 25.75 -3.19 -4.84
N GLY A 301 25.52 -2.76 -3.60
CA GLY A 301 26.07 -1.51 -3.06
C GLY A 301 25.04 -0.37 -2.93
N LEU A 302 23.82 -0.55 -3.42
CA LEU A 302 22.73 0.37 -3.08
C LEU A 302 22.39 0.19 -1.57
N PRO A 303 22.44 1.24 -0.75
CA PRO A 303 22.09 1.12 0.66
C PRO A 303 20.59 0.81 0.81
N GLU A 304 20.24 -0.05 1.76
CA GLU A 304 18.84 -0.30 2.12
C GLU A 304 18.19 0.98 2.70
N PRO A 305 16.88 1.19 2.49
CA PRO A 305 16.17 2.31 3.11
C PRO A 305 16.20 2.17 4.63
N LYS A 306 16.92 3.06 5.30
CA LYS A 306 16.94 3.15 6.77
C LYS A 306 15.83 4.09 7.22
N LEU A 307 14.64 3.55 7.46
CA LEU A 307 13.54 4.29 8.08
C LEU A 307 13.65 4.19 9.60
N ASP A 308 14.08 5.27 10.26
CA ASP A 308 14.06 5.37 11.71
C ASP A 308 12.68 5.84 12.19
N TYR A 309 11.86 4.89 12.63
CA TYR A 309 10.55 5.15 13.22
C TYR A 309 10.62 5.77 14.63
N GLY A 310 11.83 5.99 15.14
CA GLY A 310 12.09 6.44 16.50
C GLY A 310 12.05 5.29 17.50
N PRO A 311 12.25 5.60 18.78
CA PRO A 311 12.29 4.58 19.80
C PRO A 311 10.91 3.96 20.04
N GLY A 312 10.83 2.63 20.00
CA GLY A 312 9.65 1.90 20.48
C GLY A 312 9.35 2.26 21.94
N GLY A 313 8.07 2.23 22.32
CA GLY A 313 7.60 2.95 23.51
C GLY A 313 8.22 2.53 24.84
N PHE A 314 8.02 3.35 25.88
CA PHE A 314 8.60 3.14 27.21
C PHE A 314 8.39 1.71 27.74
N TRP A 315 7.16 1.21 27.64
CA TRP A 315 6.79 -0.16 28.05
C TRP A 315 7.44 -1.25 27.20
N TYR A 316 7.67 -0.99 25.91
CA TYR A 316 8.37 -1.90 25.02
C TYR A 316 9.88 -1.95 25.30
N ARG A 317 10.53 -0.81 25.56
CA ARG A 317 11.92 -0.76 26.04
C ARG A 317 12.12 -1.51 27.35
N LEU A 318 11.10 -1.49 28.22
CA LEU A 318 11.09 -2.23 29.48
C LEU A 318 10.90 -3.75 29.28
N MET A 319 10.15 -4.17 28.24
CA MET A 319 9.83 -5.58 27.99
C MET A 319 10.73 -6.29 26.96
N ARG A 320 11.65 -5.58 26.30
CA ARG A 320 12.59 -6.18 25.31
C ARG A 320 13.49 -7.23 25.99
N PRO A 321 13.57 -8.49 25.53
CA PRO A 321 14.37 -9.54 26.17
C PRO A 321 15.85 -9.17 26.37
N GLN A 322 16.39 -8.34 25.47
CA GLN A 322 17.80 -7.95 25.44
C GLN A 322 18.16 -6.78 26.36
N SER A 323 17.18 -6.12 27.00
CA SER A 323 17.36 -5.02 27.95
C SER A 323 16.96 -5.36 29.39
N TRP A 324 16.62 -6.62 29.69
CA TRP A 324 16.50 -7.06 31.09
C TRP A 324 17.92 -7.10 31.68
N HIS A 325 18.40 -5.96 32.17
CA HIS A 325 19.54 -5.95 33.07
C HIS A 325 19.22 -6.90 34.24
N PRO A 326 20.14 -7.79 34.65
CA PRO A 326 19.93 -8.69 35.78
C PRO A 326 19.43 -7.98 37.04
N ALA A 327 19.75 -6.69 37.20
CA ALA A 327 19.26 -5.82 38.26
C ALA A 327 17.73 -5.58 38.23
N LEU A 328 17.09 -5.45 37.06
CA LEU A 328 15.65 -5.22 36.96
C LEU A 328 14.85 -6.52 37.15
N MET A 329 15.40 -7.66 36.71
CA MET A 329 14.91 -9.00 37.07
C MET A 329 14.98 -9.22 38.59
N MET A 330 16.13 -8.90 39.20
CA MET A 330 16.30 -8.98 40.65
C MET A 330 15.36 -8.04 41.39
N PHE A 331 15.15 -6.81 40.91
CA PHE A 331 14.27 -5.85 41.57
C PHE A 331 12.80 -6.28 41.50
N THR A 332 12.33 -6.79 40.36
CA THR A 332 10.94 -7.29 40.21
C THR A 332 10.74 -8.58 41.01
N ALA A 333 11.71 -9.49 41.02
CA ALA A 333 11.71 -10.67 41.88
C ALA A 333 11.73 -10.32 43.38
N LEU A 334 12.57 -9.36 43.78
CA LEU A 334 12.65 -8.87 45.17
C LEU A 334 11.35 -8.19 45.59
N CYS A 335 10.74 -7.38 44.72
CA CYS A 335 9.42 -6.79 44.96
C CYS A 335 8.33 -7.86 45.10
N MET A 336 8.34 -8.93 44.29
CA MET A 336 7.40 -10.04 44.43
C MET A 336 7.64 -10.86 45.71
N VAL A 337 8.89 -11.06 46.13
CA VAL A 337 9.26 -11.78 47.35
C VAL A 337 9.01 -10.96 48.63
N VAL A 338 9.16 -9.64 48.57
CA VAL A 338 8.98 -8.75 49.74
C VAL A 338 7.54 -8.26 49.88
N LEU A 339 6.93 -7.80 48.79
CA LEU A 339 5.58 -7.22 48.81
C LEU A 339 4.48 -8.27 48.63
N GLY A 340 4.77 -9.39 47.96
CA GLY A 340 3.83 -10.49 47.76
C GLY A 340 3.29 -11.07 49.07
N PRO A 341 4.15 -11.46 50.04
CA PRO A 341 3.70 -11.98 51.33
C PRO A 341 2.93 -10.95 52.16
N ILE A 342 3.30 -9.67 52.09
CA ILE A 342 2.62 -8.58 52.81
C ILE A 342 1.21 -8.36 52.24
N GLY A 343 1.07 -8.36 50.91
CA GLY A 343 -0.22 -8.27 50.22
C GLY A 343 -1.11 -9.47 50.54
N LEU A 344 -0.54 -10.68 50.50
CA LEU A 344 -1.26 -11.93 50.81
C LEU A 344 -1.73 -11.96 52.26
N MET A 345 -0.89 -11.57 53.23
CA MET A 345 -1.27 -11.46 54.64
C MET A 345 -2.36 -10.42 54.89
N LYS A 346 -2.31 -9.25 54.23
CA LYS A 346 -3.35 -8.22 54.35
C LYS A 346 -4.68 -8.71 53.75
N GLY A 347 -4.62 -9.38 52.60
CA GLY A 347 -5.79 -10.02 51.97
C GLY A 347 -6.42 -11.09 52.86
N LEU A 348 -5.62 -12.01 53.40
CA LEU A 348 -6.08 -13.06 54.31
C LEU A 348 -6.65 -12.49 55.61
N ARG A 349 -6.02 -11.46 56.19
CA ARG A 349 -6.56 -10.75 57.37
C ARG A 349 -7.90 -10.07 57.07
N TRP A 350 -8.05 -9.48 55.89
CA TRP A 350 -9.32 -8.86 55.49
C TRP A 350 -10.42 -9.91 55.29
N ILE A 351 -10.12 -11.03 54.62
CA ILE A 351 -11.05 -12.16 54.45
C ILE A 351 -11.45 -12.73 55.81
N PHE A 352 -10.49 -12.96 56.71
CA PHE A 352 -10.74 -13.50 58.04
C PHE A 352 -11.61 -12.56 58.90
N ARG A 353 -11.34 -11.24 58.88
CA ARG A 353 -12.19 -10.24 59.56
C ARG A 353 -13.62 -10.24 59.01
N ARG A 354 -13.78 -10.35 57.68
CA ARG A 354 -15.11 -10.43 57.04
C ARG A 354 -15.85 -11.72 57.40
N TRP A 355 -15.12 -12.82 57.53
CA TRP A 355 -15.69 -14.10 57.95
C TRP A 355 -16.14 -14.07 59.42
N GLN A 356 -15.34 -13.52 60.34
CA GLN A 356 -15.72 -13.37 61.75
C GLN A 356 -16.93 -12.45 61.94
N SER A 357 -17.00 -11.33 61.21
CA SER A 357 -18.14 -10.40 61.29
C SER A 357 -19.43 -10.99 60.72
N ARG A 358 -19.35 -11.91 59.73
CA ARG A 358 -20.51 -12.67 59.26
C ARG A 358 -20.98 -13.74 60.25
N ARG A 359 -20.06 -14.35 61.00
CA ARG A 359 -20.36 -15.40 61.98
C ARG A 359 -20.86 -14.87 63.33
N ALA A 360 -20.58 -13.61 63.65
CA ALA A 360 -21.15 -12.90 64.79
C ALA A 360 -22.53 -12.30 64.52
N ALA A 361 -22.95 -12.26 63.25
CA ALA A 361 -24.26 -11.77 62.81
C ALA A 361 -25.25 -12.90 62.48
N SER A 362 -24.85 -14.15 62.72
CA SER A 362 -25.65 -15.39 62.67
C SER A 362 -25.68 -16.00 64.05
#